data_AF-A0AAW9EY10-F1
#
_entry.id   AF-A0AAW9EY10-F1
#
_cell.length_a   1.000
_cell.length_b   1.000
_cell.length_c   1.000
_cell.angle_alpha   90.00
_cell.angle_beta   90.00
_cell.angle_gamma   90.00
#
_symmetry.space_group_name_H-M   'P 1'
#
loop_
_entity.id
_entity.type
_entity.pdbx_description
1 polymer ?
#
loop_
_entity_poly.entity_id
_entity_poly.type
_entity_poly.pdbx_seq_one_letter_code
_entity_poly.pdbx_strand_id
1 'polypeptide(L)'
;MSMTVQLAHFSDCHSHFDGAPMRFSPDGKSEWRTQCGGYGRILTRLTALRQQAEAAGQTCLLLHGGDTFQGSLYFNRFKGRANADLLALLRPDAMVIGNHEFDLGNGPLVEFLRQLDFPVLAANIDNRQEPADAPLRLQGLPQLFDASRPWHKRVIDDVPFALLGITLPQMAAIASPDPHTRFHGIEETLSRALEEIKAEGIHHIILLSHLGLAQDKRLATRFPELSLIVGGHTHSLLGDLAPLGLDSEGSYPLMVNGVAILHAAHSALCLGVCELTFDEQGRVCQSRGQLEWLPWDPWPFASPPPAGLHFCEPAPELEQHLTRRYRPELETMTRRVVTRLADPLHHQRLPDASLPAGSQVAPLVASAMLASAREQVGQVDFALHNAGGVRCSLEPGPLTEADVAGRLLPFAIPLTLYRVHGHELAEALEGAIDNATNNGVTGNGSGSFPYTAGVRFCYQADRPKGERITRLEWEVSPGQWQHVEPDAIYRGVSSAYTASGKEGYTALARTLTQHNQELGITLADAFLRWARHLPELSPLPALVEYHGQ
;
A
#
# COMPACT_ATOMS: atom_id res chain seq x y z
N MET A 1 -33.45 -22.95 -8.40
CA MET A 1 -33.48 -22.89 -6.93
C MET A 1 -32.61 -21.72 -6.51
N SER A 2 -32.98 -21.03 -5.42
CA SER A 2 -32.06 -20.09 -4.77
C SER A 2 -31.04 -20.86 -3.92
N MET A 3 -29.81 -20.36 -3.80
CA MET A 3 -28.79 -20.93 -2.92
C MET A 3 -28.30 -19.88 -1.93
N THR A 4 -27.83 -20.32 -0.77
CA THR A 4 -27.32 -19.45 0.28
C THR A 4 -25.85 -19.76 0.52
N VAL A 5 -25.00 -18.73 0.51
CA VAL A 5 -23.56 -18.85 0.69
C VAL A 5 -23.15 -18.09 1.95
N GLN A 6 -22.44 -18.77 2.85
CA GLN A 6 -21.72 -18.12 3.94
C GLN A 6 -20.42 -17.56 3.38
N LEU A 7 -20.21 -16.25 3.51
CA LEU A 7 -19.05 -15.55 2.98
C LEU A 7 -18.36 -14.76 4.09
N ALA A 8 -17.04 -14.89 4.13
CA ALA A 8 -16.13 -14.06 4.89
C ALA A 8 -15.20 -13.32 3.91
N HIS A 9 -14.89 -12.06 4.18
CA HIS A 9 -13.93 -11.30 3.38
C HIS A 9 -13.22 -10.23 4.18
N PHE A 10 -12.05 -9.84 3.68
CA PHE A 10 -11.20 -8.80 4.23
C PHE A 10 -10.26 -8.29 3.13
N SER A 11 -9.71 -7.09 3.29
CA SER A 11 -8.84 -6.45 2.31
C SER A 11 -7.81 -5.57 3.02
N ASP A 12 -6.85 -5.04 2.28
CA ASP A 12 -5.98 -3.94 2.74
C ASP A 12 -5.28 -4.26 4.08
N CYS A 13 -4.86 -5.52 4.24
CA CYS A 13 -4.29 -6.01 5.48
C CYS A 13 -2.97 -5.33 5.80
N HIS A 14 -2.23 -4.93 4.76
CA HIS A 14 -0.92 -4.28 4.88
C HIS A 14 -0.05 -4.94 5.95
N SER A 15 0.07 -6.27 5.89
CA SER A 15 0.90 -7.09 6.78
C SER A 15 0.68 -6.88 8.30
N HIS A 16 -0.52 -6.47 8.72
CA HIS A 16 -0.90 -6.33 10.14
C HIS A 16 -1.33 -7.66 10.75
N PHE A 17 -0.39 -8.60 10.89
CA PHE A 17 -0.69 -9.95 11.40
C PHE A 17 -0.94 -9.99 12.91
N ASP A 18 -0.32 -9.09 13.66
CA ASP A 18 -0.48 -8.92 15.12
C ASP A 18 -1.62 -7.96 15.50
N GLY A 19 -2.48 -7.62 14.53
CA GLY A 19 -3.49 -6.58 14.68
C GLY A 19 -2.89 -5.17 14.68
N ALA A 20 -3.73 -4.18 14.94
CA ALA A 20 -3.33 -2.78 15.05
C ALA A 20 -4.06 -2.07 16.19
N PRO A 21 -3.51 -0.95 16.70
CA PRO A 21 -4.21 -0.12 17.66
C PRO A 21 -5.53 0.40 17.09
N MET A 22 -6.60 0.28 17.86
CA MET A 22 -7.93 0.77 17.51
C MET A 22 -8.48 1.64 18.63
N ARG A 23 -9.25 2.65 18.21
CA ARG A 23 -9.88 3.62 19.08
C ARG A 23 -11.33 3.75 18.69
N PHE A 24 -12.20 3.29 19.58
CA PHE A 24 -13.64 3.44 19.46
C PHE A 24 -14.09 4.64 20.30
N SER A 25 -15.08 5.38 19.80
CA SER A 25 -15.69 6.50 20.52
C SER A 25 -17.21 6.29 20.62
N PRO A 26 -17.68 5.24 21.32
CA PRO A 26 -19.09 4.89 21.35
C PRO A 26 -19.96 6.04 21.85
N ASP A 27 -21.15 6.19 21.26
CA ASP A 27 -22.04 7.30 21.59
C ASP A 27 -22.42 7.32 23.09
N GLY A 28 -22.32 8.51 23.69
CA GLY A 28 -22.57 8.72 25.12
C GLY A 28 -21.55 8.06 26.06
N LYS A 29 -20.38 7.59 25.57
CA LYS A 29 -19.35 6.93 26.39
C LYS A 29 -17.98 7.61 26.29
N SER A 30 -17.10 7.27 27.23
CA SER A 30 -15.69 7.61 27.11
C SER A 30 -15.05 6.82 25.97
N GLU A 31 -13.94 7.33 25.45
CA GLU A 31 -13.14 6.63 24.45
C GLU A 31 -12.67 5.25 24.97
N TRP A 32 -12.67 4.25 24.10
CA TRP A 32 -12.13 2.92 24.38
C TRP A 32 -11.00 2.61 23.40
N ARG A 33 -9.81 2.36 23.95
CA ARG A 33 -8.61 1.98 23.21
C ARG A 33 -8.30 0.52 23.45
N THR A 34 -8.01 -0.22 22.39
CA THR A 34 -7.61 -1.63 22.45
C THR A 34 -6.78 -1.98 21.23
N GLN A 35 -6.03 -3.08 21.27
CA GLN A 35 -5.57 -3.73 20.04
C GLN A 35 -6.76 -4.39 19.36
N CYS A 36 -6.78 -4.41 18.03
CA CYS A 36 -7.88 -4.99 17.27
C CYS A 36 -7.36 -5.77 16.07
N GLY A 37 -8.06 -6.85 15.72
CA GLY A 37 -7.73 -7.65 14.56
C GLY A 37 -6.56 -8.60 14.76
N GLY A 38 -5.89 -8.87 13.65
CA GLY A 38 -4.77 -9.80 13.55
C GLY A 38 -5.21 -11.16 13.02
N TYR A 39 -4.31 -11.82 12.29
CA TYR A 39 -4.62 -13.04 11.57
C TYR A 39 -4.99 -14.19 12.52
N GLY A 40 -4.47 -14.21 13.75
CA GLY A 40 -4.83 -15.19 14.76
C GLY A 40 -6.31 -15.15 15.11
N ARG A 41 -6.87 -13.96 15.37
CA ARG A 41 -8.30 -13.79 15.68
C ARG A 41 -9.17 -14.01 14.45
N ILE A 42 -8.71 -13.57 13.27
CA ILE A 42 -9.39 -13.88 12.00
C ILE A 42 -9.50 -15.39 11.80
N LEU A 43 -8.42 -16.15 12.02
CA LEU A 43 -8.44 -17.61 11.87
C LEU A 43 -9.41 -18.28 12.85
N THR A 44 -9.45 -17.83 14.11
CA THR A 44 -10.43 -18.33 15.09
C THR A 44 -11.85 -18.10 14.59
N ARG A 45 -12.18 -16.87 14.17
CA ARG A 45 -13.53 -16.55 13.71
C ARG A 45 -13.89 -17.31 12.43
N LEU A 46 -12.97 -17.36 11.47
CA LEU A 46 -13.14 -18.09 10.22
C LEU A 46 -13.36 -19.59 10.45
N THR A 47 -12.66 -20.18 11.41
CA THR A 47 -12.83 -21.59 11.76
C THR A 47 -14.23 -21.86 12.31
N ALA A 48 -14.74 -20.97 13.17
CA ALA A 48 -16.12 -21.05 13.65
C ALA A 48 -17.15 -20.90 12.51
N LEU A 49 -16.92 -19.97 11.57
CA LEU A 49 -17.79 -19.79 10.40
C LEU A 49 -17.80 -21.02 9.48
N ARG A 50 -16.64 -21.63 9.25
CA ARG A 50 -16.52 -22.87 8.46
C ARG A 50 -17.27 -24.02 9.10
N GLN A 51 -17.15 -24.19 10.42
CA GLN A 51 -17.90 -25.21 11.16
C GLN A 51 -19.42 -24.96 11.12
N GLN A 52 -19.84 -23.70 11.21
CA GLN A 52 -21.25 -23.31 11.10
C GLN A 52 -21.81 -23.63 9.70
N ALA A 53 -21.08 -23.29 8.64
CA ALA A 53 -21.48 -23.61 7.27
C ALA A 53 -21.51 -25.13 7.04
N GLU A 54 -20.48 -25.86 7.48
CA GLU A 54 -20.44 -27.32 7.37
C GLU A 54 -21.63 -27.99 8.08
N ALA A 55 -21.97 -27.54 9.30
CA ALA A 55 -23.14 -28.04 10.03
C ALA A 55 -24.47 -27.73 9.34
N ALA A 56 -24.53 -26.67 8.52
CA ALA A 56 -25.67 -26.31 7.69
C ALA A 56 -25.65 -26.99 6.31
N GLY A 57 -24.62 -27.79 5.98
CA GLY A 57 -24.44 -28.39 4.66
C GLY A 57 -24.11 -27.36 3.57
N GLN A 58 -23.47 -26.26 3.95
CA GLN A 58 -23.11 -25.13 3.09
C GLN A 58 -21.60 -24.95 3.01
N THR A 59 -21.13 -24.34 1.93
CA THR A 59 -19.74 -23.90 1.80
C THR A 59 -19.53 -22.52 2.43
N CYS A 60 -18.46 -22.36 3.22
CA CYS A 60 -18.00 -21.04 3.68
C CYS A 60 -16.87 -20.54 2.77
N LEU A 61 -17.14 -19.47 2.01
CA LEU A 61 -16.14 -18.81 1.17
C LEU A 61 -15.30 -17.83 1.97
N LEU A 62 -14.00 -17.78 1.68
CA LEU A 62 -13.12 -16.69 2.10
C LEU A 62 -12.56 -15.95 0.88
N LEU A 63 -12.81 -14.65 0.78
CA LEU A 63 -12.32 -13.81 -0.31
C LEU A 63 -11.42 -12.68 0.20
N HIS A 64 -10.32 -12.38 -0.51
CA HIS A 64 -9.38 -11.33 -0.12
C HIS A 64 -9.33 -10.20 -1.15
N GLY A 65 -9.67 -8.98 -0.73
CA GLY A 65 -9.76 -7.79 -1.58
C GLY A 65 -8.42 -7.11 -1.90
N GLY A 66 -7.31 -7.84 -2.01
CA GLY A 66 -5.97 -7.27 -2.32
C GLY A 66 -5.29 -6.46 -1.21
N ASP A 67 -4.10 -5.93 -1.53
CA ASP A 67 -3.22 -5.15 -0.64
C ASP A 67 -2.87 -5.89 0.67
N THR A 68 -2.29 -7.09 0.52
CA THR A 68 -1.68 -7.79 1.65
C THR A 68 -0.29 -7.24 1.95
N PHE A 69 0.43 -6.74 0.94
CA PHE A 69 1.79 -6.20 1.07
C PHE A 69 1.86 -4.84 1.79
N GLN A 70 3.09 -4.47 2.18
CA GLN A 70 3.46 -3.23 2.89
C GLN A 70 2.83 -3.07 4.28
N GLY A 71 3.08 -1.91 4.92
CA GLY A 71 2.39 -1.40 6.11
C GLY A 71 2.87 -1.87 7.47
N SER A 72 3.77 -2.85 7.56
CA SER A 72 4.35 -3.26 8.83
C SER A 72 5.82 -3.72 8.71
N LEU A 73 6.47 -3.95 9.85
CA LEU A 73 7.81 -4.52 9.90
C LEU A 73 7.88 -5.93 9.28
N TYR A 74 6.76 -6.66 9.25
CA TYR A 74 6.73 -7.97 8.60
C TYR A 74 7.04 -7.87 7.11
N PHE A 75 6.38 -6.95 6.39
CA PHE A 75 6.66 -6.79 4.97
C PHE A 75 8.08 -6.29 4.75
N ASN A 76 8.51 -5.29 5.52
CA ASN A 76 9.86 -4.74 5.43
C ASN A 76 10.93 -5.83 5.59
N ARG A 77 10.72 -6.77 6.51
CA ARG A 77 11.71 -7.81 6.81
C ARG A 77 11.61 -9.04 5.91
N PHE A 78 10.40 -9.47 5.57
CA PHE A 78 10.14 -10.76 4.94
C PHE A 78 9.72 -10.68 3.48
N LYS A 79 9.44 -9.46 2.96
CA LYS A 79 9.20 -9.17 1.54
C LYS A 79 8.15 -10.10 0.90
N GLY A 80 6.98 -10.22 1.54
CA GLY A 80 5.88 -11.04 1.06
C GLY A 80 5.90 -12.51 1.50
N ARG A 81 7.02 -13.06 1.98
CA ARG A 81 7.07 -14.47 2.45
C ARG A 81 6.16 -14.74 3.64
N ALA A 82 6.14 -13.83 4.62
CA ALA A 82 5.22 -13.94 5.76
C ALA A 82 3.75 -13.86 5.31
N ASN A 83 3.45 -13.00 4.33
CA ASN A 83 2.11 -12.87 3.75
C ASN A 83 1.64 -14.19 3.10
N ALA A 84 2.48 -14.80 2.26
CA ALA A 84 2.12 -16.05 1.59
C ALA A 84 1.86 -17.18 2.60
N ASP A 85 2.78 -17.35 3.54
CA ASP A 85 2.73 -18.39 4.57
C ASP A 85 1.48 -18.25 5.46
N LEU A 86 1.16 -17.03 5.90
CA LEU A 86 0.00 -16.78 6.75
C LEU A 86 -1.33 -16.85 5.98
N LEU A 87 -1.37 -16.43 4.71
CA LEU A 87 -2.55 -16.62 3.86
C LEU A 87 -2.80 -18.12 3.58
N ALA A 88 -1.76 -18.93 3.43
CA ALA A 88 -1.91 -20.38 3.28
C ALA A 88 -2.58 -21.03 4.52
N LEU A 89 -2.38 -20.48 5.73
CA LEU A 89 -3.11 -20.92 6.93
C LEU A 89 -4.58 -20.51 6.91
N LEU A 90 -4.89 -19.31 6.41
CA LEU A 90 -6.28 -18.83 6.30
C LEU A 90 -7.05 -19.57 5.20
N ARG A 91 -6.39 -20.01 4.12
CA ARG A 91 -6.96 -20.67 2.93
C ARG A 91 -8.08 -19.86 2.26
N PRO A 92 -7.80 -18.66 1.69
CA PRO A 92 -8.75 -17.98 0.83
C PRO A 92 -9.17 -18.83 -0.37
N ASP A 93 -10.41 -18.70 -0.81
CA ASP A 93 -10.88 -19.26 -2.08
C ASP A 93 -10.37 -18.43 -3.27
N ALA A 94 -10.16 -17.12 -3.09
CA ALA A 94 -9.51 -16.25 -4.07
C ALA A 94 -9.02 -14.93 -3.46
N MET A 95 -8.05 -14.31 -4.13
CA MET A 95 -7.53 -12.97 -3.82
C MET A 95 -7.43 -12.13 -5.09
N VAL A 96 -7.74 -10.83 -5.05
CA VAL A 96 -7.37 -9.89 -6.13
C VAL A 96 -6.01 -9.24 -5.86
N ILE A 97 -5.25 -8.93 -6.91
CA ILE A 97 -4.01 -8.15 -6.78
C ILE A 97 -4.36 -6.67 -6.52
N GLY A 98 -3.84 -6.11 -5.43
CA GLY A 98 -3.86 -4.68 -5.14
C GLY A 98 -2.64 -3.94 -5.66
N ASN A 99 -2.53 -2.65 -5.35
CA ASN A 99 -1.41 -1.85 -5.82
C ASN A 99 -0.11 -2.13 -5.07
N HIS A 100 -0.18 -2.40 -3.76
CA HIS A 100 1.03 -2.60 -2.95
C HIS A 100 1.76 -3.91 -3.25
N GLU A 101 1.09 -4.84 -3.93
CA GLU A 101 1.73 -6.04 -4.47
C GLU A 101 2.85 -5.72 -5.50
N PHE A 102 2.82 -4.55 -6.13
CA PHE A 102 3.80 -4.09 -7.13
C PHE A 102 4.85 -3.09 -6.61
N ASP A 103 4.86 -2.77 -5.32
CA ASP A 103 5.74 -1.70 -4.79
C ASP A 103 7.24 -1.97 -4.99
N LEU A 104 7.62 -3.24 -4.97
CA LEU A 104 9.00 -3.74 -5.17
C LEU A 104 9.22 -4.35 -6.56
N GLY A 105 8.35 -4.06 -7.53
CA GLY A 105 8.37 -4.69 -8.85
C GLY A 105 7.75 -6.09 -8.88
N ASN A 106 7.81 -6.73 -10.05
CA ASN A 106 7.15 -8.02 -10.26
C ASN A 106 7.86 -9.17 -9.55
N GLY A 107 9.16 -9.07 -9.28
CA GLY A 107 9.96 -10.15 -8.71
C GLY A 107 9.40 -10.70 -7.39
N PRO A 108 9.25 -9.87 -6.33
CA PRO A 108 8.66 -10.31 -5.06
C PRO A 108 7.22 -10.80 -5.19
N LEU A 109 6.43 -10.23 -6.12
CA LEU A 109 5.08 -10.72 -6.42
C LEU A 109 5.12 -12.14 -6.99
N VAL A 110 6.01 -12.44 -7.94
CA VAL A 110 6.20 -13.78 -8.49
C VAL A 110 6.57 -14.79 -7.40
N GLU A 111 7.49 -14.42 -6.50
CA GLU A 111 7.90 -15.27 -5.38
C GLU A 111 6.76 -15.52 -4.38
N PHE A 112 5.97 -14.49 -4.07
CA PHE A 112 4.77 -14.61 -3.26
C PHE A 112 3.75 -15.54 -3.90
N LEU A 113 3.41 -15.31 -5.16
CA LEU A 113 2.42 -16.13 -5.89
C LEU A 113 2.84 -17.60 -5.93
N ARG A 114 4.13 -17.91 -6.13
CA ARG A 114 4.63 -19.31 -6.18
C ARG A 114 4.45 -20.09 -4.88
N GLN A 115 4.18 -19.41 -3.77
CA GLN A 115 3.94 -20.03 -2.46
C GLN A 115 2.46 -20.25 -2.15
N LEU A 116 1.56 -19.77 -3.00
CA LEU A 116 0.11 -19.89 -2.80
C LEU A 116 -0.46 -21.14 -3.49
N ASP A 117 -1.53 -21.67 -2.92
CA ASP A 117 -2.30 -22.81 -3.44
C ASP A 117 -3.73 -22.44 -3.87
N PHE A 118 -4.06 -21.15 -3.90
CA PHE A 118 -5.35 -20.61 -4.29
C PHE A 118 -5.24 -19.60 -5.45
N PRO A 119 -6.32 -19.35 -6.21
CA PRO A 119 -6.29 -18.43 -7.34
C PRO A 119 -6.11 -16.96 -6.91
N VAL A 120 -5.22 -16.27 -7.61
CA VAL A 120 -5.01 -14.82 -7.51
C VAL A 120 -5.44 -14.17 -8.81
N LEU A 121 -6.36 -13.22 -8.74
CA LEU A 121 -7.11 -12.70 -9.86
C LEU A 121 -6.70 -11.27 -10.20
N ALA A 122 -6.43 -11.00 -11.47
CA ALA A 122 -6.16 -9.67 -11.99
C ALA A 122 -6.35 -9.65 -13.52
N ALA A 123 -7.59 -9.76 -13.97
CA ALA A 123 -7.97 -9.98 -15.37
C ALA A 123 -7.46 -8.90 -16.34
N ASN A 124 -7.20 -7.69 -15.85
CA ASN A 124 -6.67 -6.61 -16.66
C ASN A 124 -5.14 -6.54 -16.71
N ILE A 125 -4.42 -7.43 -16.03
CA ILE A 125 -2.96 -7.49 -16.14
C ILE A 125 -2.57 -8.27 -17.39
N ASP A 126 -1.67 -7.73 -18.20
CA ASP A 126 -1.16 -8.35 -19.40
C ASP A 126 0.36 -8.41 -19.39
N ASN A 127 0.83 -9.64 -19.20
CA ASN A 127 2.25 -9.99 -19.07
C ASN A 127 2.81 -10.63 -20.34
N ARG A 128 2.10 -10.59 -21.47
CA ARG A 128 2.53 -11.27 -22.72
C ARG A 128 3.80 -10.69 -23.34
N GLN A 129 4.21 -9.50 -22.89
CA GLN A 129 5.42 -8.80 -23.33
C GLN A 129 6.61 -9.00 -22.37
N GLU A 130 6.46 -9.81 -21.31
CA GLU A 130 7.58 -10.14 -20.42
C GLU A 130 8.73 -10.81 -21.21
N PRO A 131 10.00 -10.38 -21.01
CA PRO A 131 11.14 -11.00 -21.67
C PRO A 131 11.25 -12.49 -21.36
N ALA A 132 11.58 -13.30 -22.38
CA ALA A 132 11.65 -14.74 -22.23
C ALA A 132 12.76 -15.21 -21.26
N ASP A 133 13.80 -14.40 -21.10
CA ASP A 133 14.97 -14.60 -20.24
C ASP A 133 14.84 -13.96 -18.86
N ALA A 134 13.73 -13.28 -18.56
CA ALA A 134 13.48 -12.74 -17.24
C ALA A 134 13.45 -13.88 -16.18
N PRO A 135 14.20 -13.76 -15.07
CA PRO A 135 14.34 -14.85 -14.10
C PRO A 135 13.06 -15.08 -13.28
N LEU A 136 12.29 -14.01 -13.03
CA LEU A 136 11.01 -14.03 -12.33
C LEU A 136 9.96 -13.43 -13.26
N ARG A 137 8.98 -14.26 -13.65
CA ARG A 137 7.94 -13.92 -14.64
C ARG A 137 6.57 -14.18 -14.05
N LEU A 138 5.64 -13.26 -14.29
CA LEU A 138 4.22 -13.47 -14.02
C LEU A 138 3.61 -14.42 -15.06
N GLN A 139 4.10 -14.37 -16.30
CA GLN A 139 3.58 -15.20 -17.38
C GLN A 139 3.69 -16.70 -17.05
N GLY A 140 2.55 -17.40 -17.17
CA GLY A 140 2.48 -18.86 -17.01
C GLY A 140 2.40 -19.35 -15.57
N LEU A 141 2.28 -18.46 -14.58
CA LEU A 141 2.04 -18.86 -13.20
C LEU A 141 0.63 -19.49 -13.04
N PRO A 142 0.50 -20.75 -12.56
CA PRO A 142 -0.78 -21.44 -12.52
C PRO A 142 -1.82 -20.83 -11.57
N GLN A 143 -1.37 -20.11 -10.55
CA GLN A 143 -2.19 -19.40 -9.57
C GLN A 143 -2.70 -18.05 -10.10
N LEU A 144 -2.05 -17.45 -11.10
CA LEU A 144 -2.41 -16.12 -11.59
C LEU A 144 -3.48 -16.22 -12.69
N PHE A 145 -4.56 -15.46 -12.53
CA PHE A 145 -5.63 -15.29 -13.52
C PHE A 145 -5.52 -13.87 -14.08
N ASP A 146 -4.71 -13.74 -15.14
CA ASP A 146 -4.43 -12.49 -15.85
C ASP A 146 -5.23 -12.40 -17.16
N ALA A 147 -4.91 -11.44 -18.03
CA ALA A 147 -5.63 -11.22 -19.29
C ALA A 147 -5.66 -12.44 -20.24
N SER A 148 -4.79 -13.44 -20.06
CA SER A 148 -4.81 -14.68 -20.84
C SER A 148 -5.81 -15.72 -20.33
N ARG A 149 -6.18 -15.62 -19.04
CA ARG A 149 -7.15 -16.49 -18.36
C ARG A 149 -7.86 -15.65 -17.29
N PRO A 150 -8.80 -14.78 -17.69
CA PRO A 150 -9.25 -13.66 -16.88
C PRO A 150 -10.06 -14.02 -15.63
N TRP A 151 -10.64 -15.23 -15.58
CA TRP A 151 -11.52 -15.63 -14.49
C TRP A 151 -11.31 -17.09 -14.09
N HIS A 152 -11.70 -17.41 -12.86
CA HIS A 152 -11.62 -18.75 -12.28
C HIS A 152 -13.04 -19.31 -12.06
N LYS A 153 -13.28 -20.53 -12.55
CA LYS A 153 -14.52 -21.27 -12.26
C LYS A 153 -14.43 -21.96 -10.91
N ARG A 154 -15.36 -21.64 -10.01
CA ARG A 154 -15.49 -22.29 -8.69
C ARG A 154 -16.88 -22.89 -8.56
N VAL A 155 -16.99 -24.17 -8.23
CA VAL A 155 -18.28 -24.79 -7.91
C VAL A 155 -18.51 -24.68 -6.40
N ILE A 156 -19.67 -24.14 -6.02
CA ILE A 156 -20.07 -23.89 -4.63
C ILE A 156 -21.44 -24.52 -4.45
N ASP A 157 -21.53 -25.55 -3.60
CA ASP A 157 -22.76 -26.30 -3.34
C ASP A 157 -23.49 -26.69 -4.66
N ASP A 158 -22.75 -27.31 -5.57
CA ASP A 158 -23.14 -27.74 -6.93
C ASP A 158 -23.48 -26.63 -7.95
N VAL A 159 -23.37 -25.35 -7.57
CA VAL A 159 -23.61 -24.22 -8.48
C VAL A 159 -22.29 -23.64 -8.99
N PRO A 160 -22.11 -23.47 -10.31
CA PRO A 160 -20.91 -22.84 -10.84
C PRO A 160 -20.94 -21.32 -10.65
N PHE A 161 -19.86 -20.80 -10.09
CA PHE A 161 -19.52 -19.39 -10.01
C PHE A 161 -18.32 -19.07 -10.89
N ALA A 162 -18.30 -17.85 -11.42
CA ALA A 162 -17.10 -17.24 -11.97
C ALA A 162 -16.55 -16.21 -10.98
N LEU A 163 -15.28 -16.37 -10.62
CA LEU A 163 -14.53 -15.39 -9.84
C LEU A 163 -13.66 -14.59 -10.80
N LEU A 164 -13.86 -13.27 -10.83
CA LEU A 164 -13.15 -12.33 -11.69
C LEU A 164 -12.40 -11.33 -10.81
N GLY A 165 -11.18 -10.96 -11.18
CA GLY A 165 -10.40 -9.95 -10.46
C GLY A 165 -10.13 -8.72 -11.31
N ILE A 166 -10.19 -7.53 -10.74
CA ILE A 166 -9.81 -6.30 -11.43
C ILE A 166 -8.98 -5.38 -10.53
N THR A 167 -7.89 -4.84 -11.04
CA THR A 167 -6.99 -3.93 -10.31
C THR A 167 -6.88 -2.57 -11.01
N LEU A 168 -6.25 -1.59 -10.35
CA LEU A 168 -6.09 -0.23 -10.86
C LEU A 168 -5.25 -0.22 -12.15
N PRO A 169 -5.76 0.35 -13.27
CA PRO A 169 -5.02 0.36 -14.52
C PRO A 169 -3.86 1.37 -14.54
N GLN A 170 -3.91 2.40 -13.68
CA GLN A 170 -2.83 3.39 -13.54
C GLN A 170 -1.71 2.90 -12.59
N MET A 171 -1.39 1.60 -12.60
CA MET A 171 -0.47 1.00 -11.64
C MET A 171 0.92 1.66 -11.63
N ALA A 172 1.48 1.98 -12.81
CA ALA A 172 2.77 2.66 -12.91
C ALA A 172 2.79 4.06 -12.24
N ALA A 173 1.63 4.70 -12.09
CA ALA A 173 1.51 5.99 -11.41
C ALA A 173 1.46 5.86 -9.87
N ILE A 174 1.13 4.68 -9.33
CA ILE A 174 0.90 4.50 -7.89
C ILE A 174 1.84 3.48 -7.23
N ALA A 175 2.32 2.48 -7.97
CA ALA A 175 3.28 1.46 -7.55
C ALA A 175 4.46 1.37 -8.53
N SER A 176 5.19 0.24 -8.55
CA SER A 176 6.42 0.07 -9.33
C SER A 176 6.41 -1.18 -10.24
N PRO A 177 5.35 -1.48 -11.01
CA PRO A 177 5.33 -2.67 -11.86
C PRO A 177 6.45 -2.63 -12.91
N ASP A 178 6.95 -3.81 -13.32
CA ASP A 178 8.00 -3.89 -14.33
C ASP A 178 7.51 -3.28 -15.66
N PRO A 179 8.38 -2.64 -16.47
CA PRO A 179 7.96 -1.88 -17.68
C PRO A 179 7.18 -2.69 -18.73
N HIS A 180 7.30 -4.02 -18.69
CA HIS A 180 6.64 -4.94 -19.62
C HIS A 180 5.22 -5.34 -19.17
N THR A 181 4.85 -4.99 -17.94
CA THR A 181 3.54 -5.25 -17.33
C THR A 181 2.55 -4.20 -17.81
N ARG A 182 1.54 -4.62 -18.56
CA ARG A 182 0.48 -3.72 -19.04
C ARG A 182 -0.80 -3.92 -18.26
N PHE A 183 -1.58 -2.86 -18.14
CA PHE A 183 -2.88 -2.89 -17.49
C PHE A 183 -3.95 -2.41 -18.47
N HIS A 184 -4.85 -3.31 -18.85
CA HIS A 184 -5.96 -3.01 -19.75
C HIS A 184 -7.04 -2.17 -19.06
N GLY A 185 -7.85 -1.51 -19.88
CA GLY A 185 -9.00 -0.73 -19.40
C GLY A 185 -10.02 -1.62 -18.68
N ILE A 186 -10.57 -1.10 -17.58
CA ILE A 186 -11.49 -1.83 -16.71
C ILE A 186 -12.74 -2.29 -17.47
N GLU A 187 -13.47 -1.38 -18.09
CA GLU A 187 -14.78 -1.70 -18.71
C GLU A 187 -14.66 -2.67 -19.90
N GLU A 188 -13.64 -2.51 -20.73
CA GLU A 188 -13.37 -3.41 -21.86
C GLU A 188 -13.04 -4.82 -21.37
N THR A 189 -12.18 -4.92 -20.35
CA THR A 189 -11.81 -6.20 -19.74
C THR A 189 -13.03 -6.91 -19.15
N LEU A 190 -13.85 -6.19 -18.38
CA LEU A 190 -15.06 -6.75 -17.77
C LEU A 190 -16.07 -7.16 -18.84
N SER A 191 -16.31 -6.35 -19.87
CA SER A 191 -17.26 -6.68 -20.94
C SER A 191 -16.89 -8.00 -21.62
N ARG A 192 -15.62 -8.16 -22.02
CA ARG A 192 -15.13 -9.39 -22.64
C ARG A 192 -15.23 -10.60 -21.70
N ALA A 193 -14.77 -10.45 -20.46
CA ALA A 193 -14.80 -11.56 -19.50
C ALA A 193 -16.25 -12.00 -19.19
N LEU A 194 -17.19 -11.06 -19.04
CA LEU A 194 -18.60 -11.37 -18.79
C LEU A 194 -19.25 -12.07 -19.99
N GLU A 195 -18.89 -11.71 -21.23
CA GLU A 195 -19.34 -12.43 -22.43
C GLU A 195 -18.85 -13.88 -22.43
N GLU A 196 -17.56 -14.12 -22.13
CA GLU A 196 -16.98 -15.47 -22.02
C GLU A 196 -17.66 -16.30 -20.92
N ILE A 197 -17.84 -15.72 -19.74
CA ILE A 197 -18.49 -16.38 -18.58
C ILE A 197 -19.93 -16.78 -18.91
N LYS A 198 -20.70 -15.87 -19.54
CA LYS A 198 -22.09 -16.16 -19.93
C LYS A 198 -22.17 -17.20 -21.04
N ALA A 199 -21.20 -17.24 -21.96
CA ALA A 199 -21.13 -18.27 -22.99
C ALA A 199 -20.92 -19.68 -22.40
N GLU A 200 -20.30 -19.79 -21.22
CA GLU A 200 -20.22 -21.03 -20.44
C GLU A 200 -21.49 -21.35 -19.64
N GLY A 201 -22.53 -20.52 -19.71
CA GLY A 201 -23.79 -20.70 -18.97
C GLY A 201 -23.69 -20.39 -17.48
N ILE A 202 -22.68 -19.62 -17.06
CA ILE A 202 -22.50 -19.20 -15.66
C ILE A 202 -23.20 -17.87 -15.43
N HIS A 203 -24.09 -17.83 -14.42
CA HIS A 203 -24.84 -16.62 -14.03
C HIS A 203 -24.39 -16.03 -12.70
N HIS A 204 -23.66 -16.79 -11.88
CA HIS A 204 -23.17 -16.35 -10.58
C HIS A 204 -21.75 -15.80 -10.74
N ILE A 205 -21.62 -14.48 -10.69
CA ILE A 205 -20.37 -13.78 -11.03
C ILE A 205 -19.94 -12.89 -9.87
N ILE A 206 -18.83 -13.25 -9.23
CA ILE A 206 -18.23 -12.48 -8.14
C ILE A 206 -17.03 -11.71 -8.72
N LEU A 207 -17.05 -10.40 -8.56
CA LEU A 207 -15.92 -9.52 -8.87
C LEU A 207 -15.15 -9.23 -7.57
N LEU A 208 -13.90 -9.67 -7.50
CA LEU A 208 -12.92 -9.13 -6.56
C LEU A 208 -12.30 -7.86 -7.17
N SER A 209 -12.53 -6.72 -6.55
CA SER A 209 -12.12 -5.42 -7.07
C SER A 209 -11.12 -4.76 -6.13
N HIS A 210 -10.03 -4.26 -6.69
CA HIS A 210 -9.10 -3.40 -5.95
C HIS A 210 -9.10 -1.97 -6.54
N LEU A 211 -10.30 -1.41 -6.73
CA LEU A 211 -10.51 -0.11 -7.37
C LEU A 211 -11.04 0.97 -6.43
N GLY A 212 -11.47 0.60 -5.23
CA GLY A 212 -12.12 1.49 -4.28
C GLY A 212 -13.64 1.59 -4.43
N LEU A 213 -14.31 1.91 -3.32
CA LEU A 213 -15.78 1.88 -3.21
C LEU A 213 -16.50 2.74 -4.25
N ALA A 214 -15.95 3.93 -4.58
CA ALA A 214 -16.55 4.82 -5.56
C ALA A 214 -16.57 4.21 -6.97
N GLN A 215 -15.50 3.51 -7.36
CA GLN A 215 -15.42 2.84 -8.64
C GLN A 215 -16.27 1.57 -8.63
N ASP A 216 -16.33 0.84 -7.52
CA ASP A 216 -17.19 -0.33 -7.36
C ASP A 216 -18.69 0.02 -7.53
N LYS A 217 -19.13 1.15 -6.96
CA LYS A 217 -20.49 1.70 -7.19
C LYS A 217 -20.77 1.95 -8.68
N ARG A 218 -19.78 2.46 -9.43
CA ARG A 218 -19.90 2.68 -10.89
C ARG A 218 -19.97 1.36 -11.65
N LEU A 219 -19.14 0.38 -11.29
CA LEU A 219 -19.15 -0.94 -11.91
C LEU A 219 -20.47 -1.67 -11.68
N ALA A 220 -20.99 -1.68 -10.45
CA ALA A 220 -22.29 -2.24 -10.13
C ALA A 220 -23.43 -1.61 -10.95
N THR A 221 -23.34 -0.30 -11.22
CA THR A 221 -24.32 0.38 -12.09
C THR A 221 -24.18 -0.05 -13.55
N ARG A 222 -22.93 -0.15 -14.05
CA ARG A 222 -22.62 -0.40 -15.46
C ARG A 222 -22.78 -1.87 -15.89
N PHE A 223 -22.53 -2.80 -14.97
CA PHE A 223 -22.52 -4.25 -15.17
C PHE A 223 -23.49 -4.92 -14.18
N PRO A 224 -24.81 -4.77 -14.38
CA PRO A 224 -25.84 -5.37 -13.51
C PRO A 224 -25.86 -6.91 -13.54
N GLU A 225 -25.05 -7.54 -14.39
CA GLU A 225 -24.89 -9.00 -14.45
C GLU A 225 -23.92 -9.54 -13.41
N LEU A 226 -23.21 -8.65 -12.70
CA LEU A 226 -22.43 -9.04 -11.52
C LEU A 226 -23.37 -9.41 -10.37
N SER A 227 -23.07 -10.51 -9.70
CA SER A 227 -23.79 -10.93 -8.49
C SER A 227 -23.34 -10.12 -7.27
N LEU A 228 -22.03 -9.95 -7.15
CA LEU A 228 -21.36 -9.44 -5.96
C LEU A 228 -20.04 -8.78 -6.35
N ILE A 229 -19.73 -7.65 -5.71
CA ILE A 229 -18.41 -7.02 -5.71
C ILE A 229 -17.84 -7.09 -4.29
N VAL A 230 -16.67 -7.69 -4.15
CA VAL A 230 -15.86 -7.64 -2.92
C VAL A 230 -14.66 -6.75 -3.19
N GLY A 231 -14.65 -5.58 -2.56
CA GLY A 231 -13.71 -4.51 -2.83
C GLY A 231 -12.57 -4.37 -1.81
N GLY A 232 -11.63 -3.49 -2.14
CA GLY A 232 -10.55 -3.00 -1.27
C GLY A 232 -10.08 -1.61 -1.71
N HIS A 233 -8.84 -1.23 -1.43
CA HIS A 233 -8.14 0.02 -1.80
C HIS A 233 -8.52 1.26 -0.99
N THR A 234 -9.82 1.54 -0.82
CA THR A 234 -10.29 2.77 -0.15
C THR A 234 -10.46 2.64 1.35
N HIS A 235 -10.17 1.46 1.90
CA HIS A 235 -10.30 1.15 3.33
C HIS A 235 -11.73 1.36 3.85
N SER A 236 -12.71 1.19 2.98
CA SER A 236 -14.05 1.70 3.21
C SER A 236 -14.78 0.98 4.33
N LEU A 237 -15.54 1.77 5.08
CA LEU A 237 -16.35 1.33 6.22
C LEU A 237 -17.83 1.34 5.82
N LEU A 238 -18.48 0.18 5.92
CA LEU A 238 -19.88 -0.01 5.56
C LEU A 238 -20.64 -0.64 6.73
N GLY A 239 -21.92 -0.30 6.88
CA GLY A 239 -22.83 -0.84 7.90
C GLY A 239 -23.22 0.18 8.97
N ASP A 240 -23.90 -0.30 10.02
CA ASP A 240 -24.24 0.50 11.19
C ASP A 240 -23.07 0.54 12.17
N LEU A 241 -22.27 1.60 12.09
CA LEU A 241 -21.03 1.76 12.85
C LEU A 241 -21.08 2.91 13.87
N ALA A 242 -22.17 3.69 13.87
CA ALA A 242 -22.36 4.78 14.82
C ALA A 242 -22.29 4.33 16.29
N PRO A 243 -22.80 3.14 16.69
CA PRO A 243 -22.63 2.63 18.05
C PRO A 243 -21.16 2.42 18.48
N LEU A 244 -20.24 2.31 17.53
CA LEU A 244 -18.80 2.18 17.76
C LEU A 244 -18.07 3.54 17.68
N GLY A 245 -18.77 4.61 17.31
CA GLY A 245 -18.19 5.93 17.08
C GLY A 245 -17.37 6.01 15.80
N LEU A 246 -17.72 5.21 14.79
CA LEU A 246 -17.04 5.21 13.50
C LEU A 246 -17.98 5.70 12.40
N ASP A 247 -17.41 6.39 11.42
CA ASP A 247 -18.14 6.83 10.23
C ASP A 247 -18.45 5.66 9.31
N SER A 248 -19.56 5.77 8.58
CA SER A 248 -20.02 4.78 7.63
C SER A 248 -20.30 5.42 6.26
N GLU A 249 -19.88 4.74 5.20
CA GLU A 249 -20.03 5.17 3.80
C GLU A 249 -21.24 4.53 3.11
N GLY A 250 -22.06 3.75 3.84
CA GLY A 250 -23.26 3.10 3.31
C GLY A 250 -23.72 1.89 4.12
N SER A 251 -24.76 1.21 3.65
CA SER A 251 -25.23 -0.05 4.25
C SER A 251 -24.24 -1.20 4.01
N TYR A 252 -24.40 -2.30 4.74
CA TYR A 252 -23.64 -3.53 4.54
C TYR A 252 -24.61 -4.73 4.37
N PRO A 253 -24.62 -5.42 3.20
CA PRO A 253 -24.00 -4.99 1.96
C PRO A 253 -24.55 -3.64 1.48
N LEU A 254 -23.76 -2.94 0.66
CA LEU A 254 -24.27 -1.82 -0.10
C LEU A 254 -24.89 -2.35 -1.40
N MET A 255 -26.18 -2.11 -1.62
CA MET A 255 -26.86 -2.54 -2.84
C MET A 255 -26.86 -1.43 -3.89
N VAL A 256 -26.34 -1.70 -5.07
CA VAL A 256 -26.36 -0.79 -6.23
C VAL A 256 -26.84 -1.54 -7.45
N ASN A 257 -27.98 -1.11 -8.03
CA ASN A 257 -28.58 -1.72 -9.22
C ASN A 257 -28.75 -3.26 -9.14
N GLY A 258 -29.05 -3.78 -7.94
CA GLY A 258 -29.22 -5.22 -7.70
C GLY A 258 -27.92 -5.98 -7.44
N VAL A 259 -26.75 -5.32 -7.51
CA VAL A 259 -25.45 -5.90 -7.18
C VAL A 259 -25.09 -5.56 -5.73
N ALA A 260 -24.68 -6.56 -4.96
CA ALA A 260 -24.16 -6.35 -3.61
C ALA A 260 -22.69 -5.89 -3.67
N ILE A 261 -22.32 -4.92 -2.83
CA ILE A 261 -20.94 -4.44 -2.69
C ILE A 261 -20.53 -4.60 -1.23
N LEU A 262 -19.36 -5.20 -1.02
CA LEU A 262 -18.75 -5.47 0.27
C LEU A 262 -17.35 -4.86 0.35
N HIS A 263 -17.03 -4.20 1.45
CA HIS A 263 -15.70 -3.68 1.83
C HIS A 263 -15.48 -3.95 3.31
N ALA A 264 -14.24 -4.14 3.74
CA ALA A 264 -13.92 -4.55 5.12
C ALA A 264 -12.70 -3.80 5.69
N ALA A 265 -12.80 -2.48 5.72
CA ALA A 265 -11.80 -1.61 6.36
C ALA A 265 -10.37 -1.88 5.86
N HIS A 266 -9.42 -2.00 6.79
CA HIS A 266 -8.00 -2.25 6.52
C HIS A 266 -7.31 -2.90 7.73
N SER A 267 -6.00 -3.16 7.62
CA SER A 267 -5.11 -3.62 8.69
C SER A 267 -5.58 -4.87 9.44
N ALA A 268 -6.38 -5.71 8.79
CA ALA A 268 -6.95 -6.92 9.37
C ALA A 268 -7.71 -6.65 10.70
N LEU A 269 -8.28 -5.45 10.86
CA LEU A 269 -8.97 -4.99 12.07
C LEU A 269 -10.33 -5.70 12.26
N CYS A 270 -11.00 -5.96 11.15
CA CYS A 270 -12.30 -6.61 11.13
C CYS A 270 -12.36 -7.67 10.02
N LEU A 271 -13.36 -8.54 10.14
CA LEU A 271 -13.74 -9.51 9.12
C LEU A 271 -15.15 -9.15 8.65
N GLY A 272 -15.35 -8.97 7.35
CA GLY A 272 -16.68 -8.87 6.80
C GLY A 272 -17.33 -10.24 6.78
N VAL A 273 -18.47 -10.40 7.45
CA VAL A 273 -19.19 -11.68 7.56
C VAL A 273 -20.59 -11.49 7.04
N CYS A 274 -20.99 -12.29 6.05
CA CYS A 274 -22.34 -12.26 5.50
C CYS A 274 -22.82 -13.61 5.02
N GLU A 275 -24.13 -13.80 5.10
CA GLU A 275 -24.87 -14.85 4.44
C GLU A 275 -25.66 -14.20 3.29
N LEU A 276 -25.39 -14.64 2.05
CA LEU A 276 -26.01 -14.09 0.84
C LEU A 276 -26.79 -15.19 0.14
N THR A 277 -28.06 -14.91 -0.19
CA THR A 277 -28.89 -15.81 -0.99
C THR A 277 -28.96 -15.31 -2.42
N PHE A 278 -28.53 -16.14 -3.37
CA PHE A 278 -28.54 -15.87 -4.79
C PHE A 278 -29.73 -16.57 -5.46
N ASP A 279 -30.39 -15.89 -6.40
CA ASP A 279 -31.39 -16.50 -7.28
C ASP A 279 -30.73 -17.26 -8.45
N GLU A 280 -31.52 -17.95 -9.27
CA GLU A 280 -31.00 -18.72 -10.44
C GLU A 280 -30.29 -17.85 -11.49
N GLN A 281 -30.56 -16.55 -11.50
CA GLN A 281 -29.94 -15.58 -12.40
C GLN A 281 -28.69 -14.94 -11.75
N GLY A 282 -28.27 -15.42 -10.59
CA GLY A 282 -27.11 -14.96 -9.86
C GLY A 282 -27.29 -13.65 -9.11
N ARG A 283 -28.51 -13.15 -8.90
CA ARG A 283 -28.72 -11.91 -8.14
C ARG A 283 -28.88 -12.19 -6.66
N VAL A 284 -28.30 -11.32 -5.82
CA VAL A 284 -28.51 -11.36 -4.38
C VAL A 284 -29.94 -10.92 -4.06
N CYS A 285 -30.78 -11.85 -3.61
CA CYS A 285 -32.18 -11.59 -3.28
C CYS A 285 -32.43 -11.48 -1.76
N GLN A 286 -31.54 -12.03 -0.93
CA GLN A 286 -31.52 -11.85 0.51
C GLN A 286 -30.08 -11.72 1.00
N SER A 287 -29.85 -10.88 2.01
CA SER A 287 -28.54 -10.67 2.59
C SER A 287 -28.65 -10.39 4.08
N ARG A 288 -27.78 -11.02 4.87
CA ARG A 288 -27.57 -10.69 6.28
C ARG A 288 -26.08 -10.65 6.54
N GLY A 289 -25.57 -9.55 7.10
CA GLY A 289 -24.15 -9.47 7.43
C GLY A 289 -23.79 -8.16 8.09
N GLN A 290 -22.55 -8.08 8.56
CA GLN A 290 -21.95 -6.89 9.14
C GLN A 290 -20.42 -7.01 9.10
N LEU A 291 -19.73 -5.91 9.41
CA LEU A 291 -18.33 -5.96 9.79
C LEU A 291 -18.22 -6.46 11.23
N GLU A 292 -17.44 -7.51 11.44
CA GLU A 292 -17.09 -8.02 12.76
C GLU A 292 -15.68 -7.54 13.14
N TRP A 293 -15.61 -6.50 13.96
CA TRP A 293 -14.39 -6.00 14.59
C TRP A 293 -13.92 -6.98 15.66
N LEU A 294 -12.60 -7.20 15.73
CA LEU A 294 -11.99 -8.24 16.57
C LEU A 294 -11.13 -7.62 17.70
N PRO A 295 -11.72 -6.87 18.64
CA PRO A 295 -10.98 -6.26 19.74
C PRO A 295 -10.32 -7.31 20.63
N TRP A 296 -9.18 -6.95 21.22
CA TRP A 296 -8.42 -7.84 22.10
C TRP A 296 -8.93 -7.77 23.53
N ASP A 297 -9.27 -6.57 24.00
CA ASP A 297 -9.80 -6.37 25.34
C ASP A 297 -11.33 -6.56 25.32
N PRO A 298 -11.93 -6.99 26.43
CA PRO A 298 -13.39 -7.02 26.55
C PRO A 298 -13.98 -5.61 26.54
N TRP A 299 -15.27 -5.53 26.20
CA TRP A 299 -16.04 -4.29 26.30
C TRP A 299 -16.02 -3.73 27.73
N PRO A 300 -15.49 -2.51 27.95
CA PRO A 300 -15.20 -2.03 29.31
C PRO A 300 -16.41 -1.36 29.98
N PHE A 301 -17.53 -1.21 29.28
CA PHE A 301 -18.69 -0.47 29.76
C PHE A 301 -19.76 -1.40 30.32
N ALA A 302 -20.57 -0.90 31.26
CA ALA A 302 -21.61 -1.70 31.91
C ALA A 302 -22.76 -2.13 30.98
N SER A 303 -22.95 -1.45 29.84
CA SER A 303 -23.94 -1.87 28.84
C SER A 303 -23.44 -3.11 28.08
N PRO A 304 -24.33 -3.87 27.43
CA PRO A 304 -23.90 -4.86 26.43
C PRO A 304 -23.03 -4.21 25.33
N PRO A 305 -22.08 -4.97 24.74
CA PRO A 305 -21.34 -4.52 23.57
C PRO A 305 -22.30 -4.30 22.38
N PRO A 306 -22.08 -3.26 21.55
CA PRO A 306 -22.81 -3.10 20.30
C PRO A 306 -22.63 -4.29 19.36
N ALA A 307 -23.56 -4.44 18.41
CA ALA A 307 -23.38 -5.36 17.28
C ALA A 307 -22.10 -5.01 16.51
N GLY A 308 -21.52 -6.00 15.84
CA GLY A 308 -20.26 -5.85 15.11
C GLY A 308 -19.00 -6.03 15.96
N LEU A 309 -19.08 -6.12 17.29
CA LEU A 309 -17.93 -6.56 18.10
C LEU A 309 -17.94 -8.07 18.28
N HIS A 310 -16.84 -8.73 17.90
CA HIS A 310 -16.65 -10.16 18.11
C HIS A 310 -15.37 -10.42 18.92
N PHE A 311 -15.54 -10.90 20.14
CA PHE A 311 -14.45 -11.22 21.06
C PHE A 311 -14.10 -12.70 20.95
N CYS A 312 -12.87 -13.01 20.56
CA CYS A 312 -12.37 -14.38 20.47
C CYS A 312 -10.88 -14.40 20.74
N GLU A 313 -10.36 -15.47 21.34
CA GLU A 313 -8.91 -15.69 21.49
C GLU A 313 -8.24 -15.95 20.14
N PRO A 314 -6.94 -15.63 19.96
CA PRO A 314 -6.27 -15.87 18.69
C PRO A 314 -5.99 -17.36 18.52
N ALA A 315 -6.05 -17.85 17.29
CA ALA A 315 -5.85 -19.26 16.97
C ALA A 315 -4.44 -19.72 17.44
N PRO A 316 -4.34 -20.70 18.35
CA PRO A 316 -3.06 -21.09 18.94
C PRO A 316 -2.02 -21.52 17.90
N GLU A 317 -2.42 -22.20 16.84
CA GLU A 317 -1.54 -22.63 15.75
C GLU A 317 -0.91 -21.45 15.01
N LEU A 318 -1.67 -20.39 14.73
CA LEU A 318 -1.18 -19.21 14.02
C LEU A 318 -0.30 -18.35 14.93
N GLU A 319 -0.67 -18.19 16.20
CA GLU A 319 0.16 -17.50 17.19
C GLU A 319 1.50 -18.19 17.41
N GLN A 320 1.50 -19.53 17.50
CA GLN A 320 2.74 -20.30 17.59
C GLN A 320 3.58 -20.14 16.34
N HIS A 321 2.95 -20.07 15.16
CA HIS A 321 3.64 -19.88 13.89
C HIS A 321 4.34 -18.51 13.82
N LEU A 322 3.61 -17.42 14.12
CA LEU A 322 4.17 -16.07 14.23
C LEU A 322 5.32 -16.01 15.23
N THR A 323 5.09 -16.55 16.44
CA THR A 323 6.07 -16.52 17.55
C THR A 323 7.33 -17.31 17.23
N ARG A 324 7.24 -18.43 16.51
CA ARG A 324 8.41 -19.24 16.18
C ARG A 324 9.16 -18.76 14.95
N ARG A 325 8.46 -18.27 13.93
CA ARG A 325 9.04 -18.06 12.59
C ARG A 325 9.34 -16.61 12.25
N TYR A 326 8.60 -15.66 12.85
CA TYR A 326 8.63 -14.26 12.39
C TYR A 326 8.93 -13.25 13.52
N ARG A 327 8.20 -13.30 14.64
CA ARG A 327 8.37 -12.35 15.76
C ARG A 327 9.81 -12.26 16.31
N PRO A 328 10.61 -13.34 16.43
CA PRO A 328 11.97 -13.24 16.96
C PRO A 328 12.89 -12.30 16.17
N GLU A 329 12.72 -12.24 14.84
CA GLU A 329 13.49 -11.33 14.00
C GLU A 329 13.02 -9.88 14.20
N LEU A 330 11.71 -9.64 14.36
CA LEU A 330 11.17 -8.32 14.63
C LEU A 330 11.62 -7.81 16.02
N GLU A 331 11.58 -8.66 17.04
CA GLU A 331 12.12 -8.36 18.37
C GLU A 331 13.62 -8.03 18.31
N THR A 332 14.37 -8.73 17.46
CA THR A 332 15.78 -8.45 17.23
C THR A 332 15.97 -7.07 16.61
N MET A 333 15.15 -6.70 15.62
CA MET A 333 15.18 -5.35 15.02
C MET A 333 14.89 -4.25 16.05
N THR A 334 13.96 -4.48 16.98
CA THR A 334 13.66 -3.54 18.08
C THR A 334 14.81 -3.39 19.08
N ARG A 335 15.72 -4.37 19.17
CA ARG A 335 16.88 -4.30 20.08
C ARG A 335 18.16 -3.80 19.41
N ARG A 336 18.24 -3.86 18.08
CA ARG A 336 19.40 -3.40 17.31
C ARG A 336 19.38 -1.88 17.19
N VAL A 337 20.11 -1.23 18.09
CA VAL A 337 20.36 0.22 18.03
C VAL A 337 21.27 0.51 16.83
N VAL A 338 20.82 1.43 15.98
CA VAL A 338 21.50 1.90 14.77
C VAL A 338 22.40 3.08 15.13
N THR A 339 21.83 4.06 15.83
CA THR A 339 22.53 5.25 16.34
C THR A 339 21.70 5.84 17.49
N ARG A 340 22.02 7.04 17.95
CA ARG A 340 21.29 7.74 19.03
C ARG A 340 21.04 9.20 18.64
N LEU A 341 20.07 9.82 19.31
CA LEU A 341 19.76 11.24 19.23
C LEU A 341 19.97 11.88 20.60
N ALA A 342 20.64 13.03 20.66
CA ALA A 342 20.72 13.85 21.87
C ALA A 342 19.45 14.69 22.08
N ASP A 343 18.96 15.29 21.00
CA ASP A 343 17.83 16.22 20.97
C ASP A 343 16.75 15.74 19.98
N PRO A 344 15.49 16.17 20.13
CA PRO A 344 14.44 15.83 19.18
C PRO A 344 14.76 16.40 17.79
N LEU A 345 14.41 15.65 16.75
CA LEU A 345 14.46 16.10 15.36
C LEU A 345 13.06 16.15 14.78
N HIS A 346 12.60 17.35 14.45
CA HIS A 346 11.24 17.57 14.00
C HIS A 346 11.10 17.31 12.49
N HIS A 347 10.10 16.51 12.13
CA HIS A 347 9.69 16.35 10.75
C HIS A 347 8.45 17.20 10.46
N GLN A 348 8.64 18.24 9.65
CA GLN A 348 7.58 19.07 9.11
C GLN A 348 7.73 19.10 7.59
N ARG A 349 6.65 18.84 6.86
CA ARG A 349 6.76 18.66 5.41
C ARG A 349 7.11 19.95 4.68
N LEU A 350 6.46 21.04 5.04
CA LEU A 350 6.69 22.37 4.47
C LEU A 350 7.49 23.25 5.45
N PRO A 351 8.34 24.15 4.96
CA PRO A 351 8.88 25.25 5.75
C PRO A 351 7.78 26.17 6.28
N ASP A 352 7.94 26.68 7.50
CA ASP A 352 7.09 27.76 8.06
C ASP A 352 7.87 28.64 9.04
N ALA A 353 7.18 29.55 9.73
CA ALA A 353 7.80 30.45 10.69
C ALA A 353 8.45 29.74 11.90
N SER A 354 7.98 28.55 12.28
CA SER A 354 8.52 27.78 13.40
C SER A 354 9.75 26.98 13.00
N LEU A 355 9.76 26.49 11.75
CA LEU A 355 10.84 25.71 11.18
C LEU A 355 11.12 26.21 9.74
N PRO A 356 11.94 27.27 9.57
CA PRO A 356 12.09 27.98 8.29
C PRO A 356 12.73 27.17 7.15
N ALA A 357 13.35 26.03 7.46
CA ALA A 357 13.88 25.09 6.49
C ALA A 357 12.99 23.85 6.33
N GLY A 358 11.86 23.78 7.05
CA GLY A 358 11.04 22.58 7.16
C GLY A 358 11.78 21.46 7.90
N SER A 359 11.56 20.21 7.50
CA SER A 359 12.06 19.03 8.20
C SER A 359 13.55 19.03 8.52
N GLN A 360 13.88 18.70 9.78
CA GLN A 360 15.24 18.38 10.23
C GLN A 360 15.62 16.92 9.92
N VAL A 361 14.65 16.07 9.61
CA VAL A 361 14.82 14.63 9.41
C VAL A 361 14.98 14.26 7.94
N ALA A 362 14.19 14.85 7.05
CA ALA A 362 14.25 14.55 5.62
C ALA A 362 15.61 14.83 4.95
N PRO A 363 16.37 15.89 5.32
CA PRO A 363 17.75 16.08 4.85
C PRO A 363 18.70 14.93 5.24
N LEU A 364 18.51 14.33 6.42
CA LEU A 364 19.30 13.16 6.86
C LEU A 364 19.01 11.96 5.98
N VAL A 365 17.74 11.77 5.60
CA VAL A 365 17.32 10.71 4.68
C VAL A 365 17.94 10.91 3.30
N ALA A 366 17.87 12.12 2.74
CA ALA A 366 18.53 12.44 1.47
C ALA A 366 20.05 12.22 1.55
N SER A 367 20.68 12.56 2.67
CA SER A 367 22.12 12.35 2.89
C SER A 367 22.49 10.88 2.96
N ALA A 368 21.66 10.06 3.62
CA ALA A 368 21.84 8.61 3.64
C ALA A 368 21.72 7.97 2.25
N MET A 369 20.76 8.44 1.44
CA MET A 369 20.60 8.02 0.06
C MET A 369 21.86 8.33 -0.76
N LEU A 370 22.34 9.57 -0.67
CA LEU A 370 23.55 10.02 -1.38
C LEU A 370 24.78 9.22 -0.95
N ALA A 371 24.98 9.02 0.35
CA ALA A 371 26.10 8.27 0.89
C ALA A 371 26.08 6.80 0.43
N SER A 372 24.93 6.13 0.54
CA SER A 372 24.77 4.72 0.14
C SER A 372 24.93 4.54 -1.36
N ALA A 373 24.41 5.47 -2.17
CA ALA A 373 24.59 5.43 -3.61
C ALA A 373 26.07 5.62 -3.98
N ARG A 374 26.77 6.57 -3.34
CA ARG A 374 28.21 6.78 -3.56
C ARG A 374 29.05 5.57 -3.20
N GLU A 375 28.72 4.91 -2.09
CA GLU A 375 29.37 3.66 -1.67
C GLU A 375 29.23 2.56 -2.73
N GLN A 376 28.05 2.44 -3.37
CA GLN A 376 27.76 1.36 -4.31
C GLN A 376 28.27 1.62 -5.74
N VAL A 377 28.18 2.86 -6.24
CA VAL A 377 28.41 3.18 -7.66
C VAL A 377 29.42 4.30 -7.92
N GLY A 378 30.08 4.81 -6.88
CA GLY A 378 31.07 5.88 -6.99
C GLY A 378 30.44 7.27 -7.11
N GLN A 379 30.72 7.98 -8.21
CA GLN A 379 30.30 9.38 -8.34
C GLN A 379 28.78 9.51 -8.45
N VAL A 380 28.16 10.19 -7.48
CA VAL A 380 26.76 10.65 -7.47
C VAL A 380 26.76 12.06 -6.92
N ASP A 381 26.14 12.99 -7.63
CA ASP A 381 26.29 14.43 -7.36
C ASP A 381 25.32 14.88 -6.26
N PHE A 382 24.08 14.38 -6.28
CA PHE A 382 23.04 14.78 -5.33
C PHE A 382 22.00 13.69 -5.05
N ALA A 383 21.20 13.91 -4.02
CA ALA A 383 19.99 13.13 -3.75
C ALA A 383 18.78 14.05 -3.59
N LEU A 384 17.60 13.57 -4.03
CA LEU A 384 16.30 14.21 -3.79
C LEU A 384 15.35 13.23 -3.13
N HIS A 385 14.67 13.68 -2.07
CA HIS A 385 13.61 12.94 -1.41
C HIS A 385 12.42 13.84 -1.09
N ASN A 386 11.21 13.35 -1.34
CA ASN A 386 9.98 14.05 -1.00
C ASN A 386 9.67 13.90 0.50
N ALA A 387 9.14 14.96 1.11
CA ALA A 387 8.81 15.00 2.53
C ALA A 387 7.86 13.86 2.98
N GLY A 388 6.95 13.44 2.11
CA GLY A 388 5.91 12.45 2.39
C GLY A 388 6.44 11.02 2.59
N GLY A 389 7.64 10.74 2.09
CA GLY A 389 8.36 9.48 2.33
C GLY A 389 8.89 9.34 3.76
N VAL A 390 9.03 10.46 4.48
CA VAL A 390 9.35 10.50 5.91
C VAL A 390 8.06 10.63 6.70
N ARG A 391 7.90 9.80 7.73
CA ARG A 391 6.58 9.63 8.38
C ARG A 391 6.48 10.13 9.81
N CYS A 392 7.60 10.38 10.48
CA CYS A 392 7.57 10.90 11.84
C CYS A 392 8.79 11.76 12.18
N SER A 393 8.62 12.59 13.20
CA SER A 393 9.73 13.16 13.98
C SER A 393 10.47 12.06 14.74
N LEU A 394 11.68 12.35 15.19
CA LEU A 394 12.48 11.46 16.01
C LEU A 394 12.69 12.07 17.40
N GLU A 395 12.50 11.26 18.43
CA GLU A 395 12.68 11.65 19.82
C GLU A 395 14.11 11.34 20.31
N PRO A 396 14.62 12.04 21.35
CA PRO A 396 15.89 11.73 21.97
C PRO A 396 15.99 10.26 22.43
N GLY A 397 17.20 9.70 22.33
CA GLY A 397 17.49 8.34 22.79
C GLY A 397 17.96 7.41 21.68
N PRO A 398 17.93 6.08 21.92
CA PRO A 398 18.36 5.09 20.94
C PRO A 398 17.40 5.04 19.75
N LEU A 399 17.95 5.04 18.53
CA LEU A 399 17.22 4.80 17.29
C LEU A 399 17.47 3.37 16.83
N THR A 400 16.43 2.56 16.72
CA THR A 400 16.55 1.13 16.38
C THR A 400 16.24 0.83 14.92
N GLU A 401 16.57 -0.39 14.45
CA GLU A 401 16.17 -0.84 13.11
C GLU A 401 14.66 -0.82 12.93
N ALA A 402 13.91 -1.20 13.98
CA ALA A 402 12.46 -1.17 13.99
C ALA A 402 11.89 0.26 13.90
N ASP A 403 12.51 1.24 14.56
CA ASP A 403 12.09 2.64 14.44
C ASP A 403 12.27 3.15 13.01
N VAL A 404 13.39 2.82 12.37
CA VAL A 404 13.66 3.26 11.00
C VAL A 404 12.72 2.57 10.01
N ALA A 405 12.70 1.24 9.98
CA ALA A 405 11.96 0.48 8.97
C ALA A 405 10.45 0.35 9.27
N GLY A 406 10.02 0.62 10.50
CA GLY A 406 8.62 0.47 10.93
C GLY A 406 7.89 1.79 11.12
N ARG A 407 8.60 2.87 11.44
CA ARG A 407 7.98 4.18 11.75
C ARG A 407 8.48 5.30 10.85
N LEU A 408 9.81 5.46 10.69
CA LEU A 408 10.38 6.59 9.97
C LEU A 408 10.21 6.46 8.45
N LEU A 409 10.63 5.31 7.91
CA LEU A 409 10.69 4.95 6.49
C LEU A 409 9.98 3.60 6.26
N PRO A 410 8.67 3.51 6.51
CA PRO A 410 7.96 2.23 6.54
C PRO A 410 7.69 1.63 5.16
N PHE A 411 7.85 2.42 4.09
CA PHE A 411 7.67 1.94 2.74
C PHE A 411 8.98 1.34 2.22
N ALA A 412 8.93 0.05 1.87
CA ALA A 412 10.03 -0.60 1.19
C ALA A 412 10.10 -0.09 -0.27
N ILE A 413 10.62 1.11 -0.50
CA ILE A 413 10.78 1.71 -1.84
C ILE A 413 12.26 1.63 -2.23
N PRO A 414 12.60 1.07 -3.42
CA PRO A 414 13.97 1.01 -3.89
C PRO A 414 14.58 2.39 -4.16
N LEU A 415 15.92 2.48 -4.08
CA LEU A 415 16.66 3.63 -4.59
C LEU A 415 16.97 3.48 -6.07
N THR A 416 16.80 4.58 -6.81
CA THR A 416 17.00 4.66 -8.26
C THR A 416 17.98 5.77 -8.60
N LEU A 417 18.99 5.42 -9.40
CA LEU A 417 19.91 6.37 -10.02
C LEU A 417 19.37 6.87 -11.36
N TYR A 418 19.62 8.14 -11.65
CA TYR A 418 19.26 8.78 -12.91
C TYR A 418 20.28 9.85 -13.30
N ARG A 419 20.22 10.28 -14.58
CA ARG A 419 20.99 11.39 -15.12
C ARG A 419 20.04 12.46 -15.61
N VAL A 420 20.29 13.72 -15.24
CA VAL A 420 19.36 14.83 -15.47
C VAL A 420 20.13 16.07 -15.91
N HIS A 421 19.55 16.89 -16.78
CA HIS A 421 20.11 18.21 -17.08
C HIS A 421 19.86 19.19 -15.93
N GLY A 422 20.71 20.20 -15.80
CA GLY A 422 20.56 21.24 -14.76
C GLY A 422 19.20 21.94 -14.80
N HIS A 423 18.65 22.22 -15.99
CA HIS A 423 17.32 22.81 -16.14
C HIS A 423 16.19 21.86 -15.69
N GLU A 424 16.31 20.57 -15.99
CA GLU A 424 15.35 19.55 -15.55
C GLU A 424 15.37 19.37 -14.02
N LEU A 425 16.54 19.51 -13.38
CA LEU A 425 16.65 19.53 -11.92
C LEU A 425 15.91 20.74 -11.31
N ALA A 426 16.06 21.92 -11.90
CA ALA A 426 15.31 23.10 -11.48
C ALA A 426 13.78 22.90 -11.67
N GLU A 427 13.36 22.39 -12.82
CA GLU A 427 11.95 22.07 -13.10
C GLU A 427 11.39 21.02 -12.14
N ALA A 428 12.16 20.00 -11.76
CA ALA A 428 11.74 18.97 -10.81
C ALA A 428 11.52 19.56 -9.41
N LEU A 429 12.44 20.41 -8.93
CA LEU A 429 12.31 21.09 -7.65
C LEU A 429 11.09 22.02 -7.66
N GLU A 430 10.92 22.83 -8.71
CA GLU A 430 9.79 23.74 -8.84
C GLU A 430 8.46 22.98 -8.89
N GLY A 431 8.35 21.97 -9.75
CA GLY A 431 7.13 21.16 -9.90
C GLY A 431 6.73 20.43 -8.62
N ALA A 432 7.70 19.93 -7.85
CA ALA A 432 7.47 19.31 -6.56
C ALA A 432 6.94 20.30 -5.51
N ILE A 433 7.50 21.52 -5.46
CA ILE A 433 7.07 22.56 -4.51
C ILE A 433 5.69 23.10 -4.91
N ASP A 434 5.45 23.33 -6.20
CA ASP A 434 4.15 23.76 -6.71
C ASP A 434 3.05 22.76 -6.35
N ASN A 435 3.35 21.47 -6.53
CA ASN A 435 2.45 20.39 -6.15
C ASN A 435 2.26 20.29 -4.63
N ALA A 436 3.29 20.57 -3.82
CA ALA A 436 3.20 20.56 -2.36
C ALA A 436 2.38 21.73 -1.79
N THR A 437 2.35 22.86 -2.49
CA THR A 437 1.80 24.14 -2.01
C THR A 437 0.57 24.61 -2.78
N ASN A 438 0.13 23.85 -3.79
CA ASN A 438 -0.89 24.26 -4.76
C ASN A 438 -0.54 25.56 -5.52
N ASN A 439 0.75 25.82 -5.77
CA ASN A 439 1.19 27.04 -6.44
C ASN A 439 1.02 26.94 -7.96
N GLY A 440 -0.16 27.30 -8.47
CA GLY A 440 -0.47 27.28 -9.90
C GLY A 440 -0.84 25.89 -10.45
N VAL A 441 -1.02 24.91 -9.57
CA VAL A 441 -1.51 23.55 -9.87
C VAL A 441 -2.41 23.06 -8.74
N THR A 442 -3.33 22.13 -9.03
CA THR A 442 -4.02 21.37 -7.98
C THR A 442 -3.11 20.23 -7.54
N GLY A 443 -2.44 20.44 -6.41
CA GLY A 443 -1.53 19.49 -5.80
C GLY A 443 -2.24 18.32 -5.14
N ASN A 444 -1.52 17.23 -4.92
CA ASN A 444 -2.00 16.05 -4.19
C ASN A 444 -1.54 16.00 -2.72
N GLY A 445 -0.91 17.06 -2.22
CA GLY A 445 -0.64 17.30 -0.80
C GLY A 445 0.79 17.72 -0.50
N SER A 446 1.03 18.18 0.74
CA SER A 446 2.33 18.70 1.19
C SER A 446 3.47 17.67 1.19
N GLY A 447 3.19 16.39 0.95
CA GLY A 447 4.19 15.33 0.89
C GLY A 447 5.23 15.51 -0.21
N SER A 448 4.92 16.26 -1.26
CA SER A 448 5.79 16.40 -2.42
C SER A 448 7.04 17.25 -2.19
N PHE A 449 7.05 18.08 -1.14
CA PHE A 449 8.10 19.08 -0.93
C PHE A 449 9.50 18.43 -0.90
N PRO A 450 10.47 18.92 -1.71
CA PRO A 450 11.77 18.29 -1.85
C PRO A 450 12.72 18.66 -0.72
N TYR A 451 13.38 17.64 -0.17
CA TYR A 451 14.59 17.76 0.64
C TYR A 451 15.76 17.12 -0.09
N THR A 452 16.94 17.69 0.08
CA THR A 452 18.10 17.40 -0.78
C THR A 452 19.33 17.04 0.03
N ALA A 453 20.30 16.42 -0.64
CA ALA A 453 21.69 16.35 -0.22
C ALA A 453 22.58 16.58 -1.44
N GLY A 454 23.71 17.28 -1.28
CA GLY A 454 24.61 17.63 -2.38
C GLY A 454 24.10 18.72 -3.34
N VAL A 455 22.88 19.21 -3.16
CA VAL A 455 22.30 20.37 -3.86
C VAL A 455 21.61 21.29 -2.86
N ARG A 456 21.74 22.60 -3.05
CA ARG A 456 21.00 23.63 -2.31
C ARG A 456 20.29 24.61 -3.25
N PHE A 457 19.17 25.16 -2.81
CA PHE A 457 18.36 26.02 -3.67
C PHE A 457 17.56 27.08 -2.90
N CYS A 458 17.15 28.13 -3.62
CA CYS A 458 16.22 29.16 -3.15
C CYS A 458 14.97 29.18 -4.04
N TYR A 459 13.79 29.05 -3.41
CA TYR A 459 12.49 29.11 -4.08
C TYR A 459 11.73 30.40 -3.70
N GLN A 460 11.21 31.11 -4.71
CA GLN A 460 10.38 32.31 -4.56
C GLN A 460 9.00 32.06 -5.18
N ALA A 461 7.97 31.93 -4.33
CA ALA A 461 6.63 31.50 -4.72
C ALA A 461 5.88 32.49 -5.61
N ASP A 462 6.20 33.78 -5.48
CA ASP A 462 5.58 34.91 -6.19
C ASP A 462 6.11 35.10 -7.61
N ARG A 463 7.19 34.40 -7.99
CA ARG A 463 7.73 34.45 -9.34
C ARG A 463 6.90 33.66 -10.35
N PRO A 464 6.97 34.03 -11.64
CA PRO A 464 6.38 33.25 -12.72
C PRO A 464 6.87 31.81 -12.70
N LYS A 465 5.99 30.89 -13.10
CA LYS A 465 6.35 29.48 -13.29
C LYS A 465 7.50 29.36 -14.30
N GLY A 466 8.53 28.59 -13.96
CA GLY A 466 9.80 28.46 -14.66
C GLY A 466 10.92 29.34 -14.10
N GLU A 467 10.59 30.29 -13.21
CA GLU A 467 11.54 31.26 -12.65
C GLU A 467 11.57 31.24 -11.11
N ARG A 468 10.92 30.25 -10.48
CA ARG A 468 10.74 30.22 -9.02
C ARG A 468 11.99 29.75 -8.30
N ILE A 469 12.79 28.89 -8.93
CA ILE A 469 14.12 28.52 -8.45
C ILE A 469 15.11 29.63 -8.83
N THR A 470 15.46 30.48 -7.86
CA THR A 470 16.30 31.67 -8.08
C THR A 470 17.78 31.44 -7.79
N ARG A 471 18.08 30.39 -7.03
CA ARG A 471 19.44 29.91 -6.79
C ARG A 471 19.39 28.39 -6.82
N LEU A 472 20.32 27.78 -7.54
CA LEU A 472 20.52 26.33 -7.58
C LEU A 472 22.02 26.05 -7.68
N GLU A 473 22.55 25.36 -6.67
CA GLU A 473 23.96 25.05 -6.55
C GLU A 473 24.16 23.59 -6.14
N TRP A 474 25.24 22.98 -6.60
CA TRP A 474 25.62 21.62 -6.25
C TRP A 474 27.00 21.59 -5.56
N GLU A 475 27.22 20.59 -4.72
CA GLU A 475 28.42 20.43 -3.91
C GLU A 475 29.45 19.57 -4.66
N VAL A 476 30.44 20.22 -5.28
CA VAL A 476 31.48 19.55 -6.09
C VAL A 476 32.47 18.79 -5.21
N SER A 477 32.73 19.34 -4.03
CA SER A 477 33.49 18.69 -2.95
C SER A 477 32.99 19.25 -1.62
N PRO A 478 33.22 18.57 -0.47
CA PRO A 478 32.67 18.98 0.82
C PRO A 478 32.89 20.47 1.13
N GLY A 479 31.79 21.22 1.24
CA GLY A 479 31.77 22.67 1.49
C GLY A 479 32.02 23.57 0.27
N GLN A 480 32.33 23.03 -0.90
CA GLN A 480 32.55 23.78 -2.14
C GLN A 480 31.33 23.70 -3.07
N TRP A 481 30.62 24.82 -3.16
CA TRP A 481 29.39 24.96 -3.95
C TRP A 481 29.66 25.66 -5.28
N GLN A 482 29.03 25.17 -6.33
CA GLN A 482 29.02 25.79 -7.66
C GLN A 482 27.60 25.88 -8.20
N HIS A 483 27.35 26.87 -9.05
CA HIS A 483 26.07 26.98 -9.76
C HIS A 483 25.82 25.72 -10.60
N VAL A 484 24.56 25.30 -10.63
CA VAL A 484 24.09 24.27 -11.55
C VAL A 484 23.97 24.89 -12.94
N GLU A 485 24.71 24.36 -13.90
CA GLU A 485 24.69 24.81 -15.29
C GLU A 485 23.50 24.15 -16.02
N PRO A 486 22.62 24.92 -16.72
CA PRO A 486 21.37 24.41 -17.26
C PRO A 486 21.49 23.18 -18.17
N ASP A 487 22.53 23.14 -19.01
CA ASP A 487 22.72 22.08 -20.01
C ASP A 487 23.68 20.97 -19.53
N ALA A 488 24.38 21.17 -18.41
CA ALA A 488 25.25 20.15 -17.84
C ALA A 488 24.44 18.96 -17.30
N ILE A 489 25.04 17.78 -17.35
CA ILE A 489 24.41 16.53 -16.90
C ILE A 489 24.92 16.21 -15.50
N TYR A 490 23.99 15.98 -14.59
CA TYR A 490 24.24 15.58 -13.21
C TYR A 490 23.68 14.19 -12.94
N ARG A 491 24.32 13.45 -12.04
CA ARG A 491 23.89 12.12 -11.60
C ARG A 491 23.22 12.23 -10.22
N GLY A 492 21.91 11.99 -10.20
CA GLY A 492 21.09 12.04 -9.00
C GLY A 492 20.70 10.65 -8.49
N VAL A 493 20.32 10.58 -7.22
CA VAL A 493 19.63 9.43 -6.62
C VAL A 493 18.33 9.87 -5.95
N SER A 494 17.27 9.09 -6.15
CA SER A 494 15.98 9.29 -5.49
C SER A 494 15.34 7.95 -5.13
N SER A 495 14.20 7.97 -4.45
CA SER A 495 13.34 6.78 -4.38
C SER A 495 12.80 6.49 -5.78
N ALA A 496 12.53 5.22 -6.11
CA ALA A 496 11.90 4.83 -7.37
C ALA A 496 10.57 5.58 -7.60
N TYR A 497 9.85 5.86 -6.51
CA TYR A 497 8.63 6.66 -6.51
C TYR A 497 8.84 8.06 -7.12
N THR A 498 9.75 8.89 -6.59
CA THR A 498 9.96 10.24 -7.14
C THR A 498 10.75 10.24 -8.44
N ALA A 499 11.68 9.30 -8.63
CA ALA A 499 12.43 9.14 -9.88
C ALA A 499 11.52 8.83 -11.09
N SER A 500 10.36 8.20 -10.85
CA SER A 500 9.33 7.95 -11.88
C SER A 500 8.47 9.18 -12.21
N GLY A 501 8.74 10.34 -11.59
CA GLY A 501 8.09 11.61 -11.87
C GLY A 501 6.80 11.88 -11.10
N LYS A 502 6.46 11.05 -10.11
CA LYS A 502 5.28 11.20 -9.24
C LYS A 502 5.40 12.46 -8.38
N GLU A 503 4.29 12.93 -7.81
CA GLU A 503 4.27 14.06 -6.86
C GLU A 503 4.91 15.37 -7.39
N GLY A 504 4.73 15.68 -8.67
CA GLY A 504 5.26 16.90 -9.28
C GLY A 504 6.70 16.80 -9.79
N TYR A 505 7.38 15.67 -9.57
CA TYR A 505 8.76 15.43 -10.04
C TYR A 505 8.84 15.08 -11.53
N THR A 506 7.85 15.46 -12.34
CA THR A 506 7.68 14.99 -13.74
C THR A 506 8.90 15.21 -14.63
N ALA A 507 9.71 16.25 -14.36
CA ALA A 507 10.97 16.48 -15.07
C ALA A 507 11.99 15.35 -14.88
N LEU A 508 11.99 14.64 -13.74
CA LEU A 508 12.84 13.46 -13.54
C LEU A 508 12.44 12.28 -14.44
N ALA A 509 11.19 12.22 -14.89
CA ALA A 509 10.74 11.20 -15.84
C ALA A 509 11.13 11.52 -17.29
N ARG A 510 11.55 12.77 -17.58
CA ARG A 510 12.01 13.21 -18.92
C ARG A 510 13.50 12.96 -19.15
N THR A 511 14.21 12.48 -18.12
CA THR A 511 15.64 12.18 -18.11
C THR A 511 16.10 11.45 -19.36
N LEU A 512 17.37 11.70 -19.74
CA LEU A 512 18.13 11.13 -20.87
C LEU A 512 17.75 9.65 -21.14
N THR A 513 16.67 9.50 -21.90
CA THR A 513 15.88 8.30 -22.26
C THR A 513 16.32 6.96 -21.63
N GLN A 514 15.69 6.61 -20.49
CA GLN A 514 15.50 5.27 -19.90
C GLN A 514 16.71 4.35 -19.67
N HIS A 515 17.64 4.77 -18.79
CA HIS A 515 18.52 3.82 -18.08
C HIS A 515 18.59 4.16 -16.58
N ASN A 516 17.42 4.27 -15.95
CA ASN A 516 17.34 4.35 -14.49
C ASN A 516 17.87 3.03 -13.92
N GLN A 517 18.85 3.12 -13.03
CA GLN A 517 19.44 1.95 -12.41
C GLN A 517 18.89 1.83 -10.99
N GLU A 518 18.09 0.79 -10.74
CA GLU A 518 17.74 0.42 -9.38
C GLU A 518 18.98 -0.13 -8.67
N LEU A 519 19.21 0.33 -7.43
CA LEU A 519 20.37 -0.07 -6.64
C LEU A 519 20.17 -1.38 -5.87
N GLY A 520 18.96 -1.95 -5.87
CA GLY A 520 18.63 -3.16 -5.09
C GLY A 520 18.67 -2.94 -3.58
N ILE A 521 18.66 -1.68 -3.13
CA ILE A 521 18.55 -1.28 -1.73
C ILE A 521 17.36 -0.36 -1.55
N THR A 522 16.66 -0.48 -0.42
CA THR A 522 15.53 0.41 -0.10
C THR A 522 16.00 1.69 0.59
N LEU A 523 15.10 2.68 0.67
CA LEU A 523 15.30 3.90 1.42
C LEU A 523 15.67 3.62 2.90
N ALA A 524 14.99 2.68 3.54
CA ALA A 524 15.29 2.26 4.91
C ALA A 524 16.67 1.61 5.01
N ASP A 525 17.04 0.73 4.07
CA ASP A 525 18.37 0.09 4.06
C ASP A 525 19.49 1.13 3.95
N ALA A 526 19.32 2.12 3.07
CA ALA A 526 20.28 3.21 2.90
C ALA A 526 20.44 4.03 4.19
N PHE A 527 19.32 4.38 4.84
CA PHE A 527 19.34 5.08 6.12
C PHE A 527 20.04 4.26 7.22
N LEU A 528 19.70 2.98 7.34
CA LEU A 528 20.30 2.08 8.32
C LEU A 528 21.82 1.93 8.14
N ARG A 529 22.28 1.74 6.90
CA ARG A 529 23.72 1.63 6.58
C ARG A 529 24.47 2.90 6.95
N TRP A 530 23.94 4.04 6.53
CA TRP A 530 24.56 5.33 6.80
C TRP A 530 24.58 5.67 8.29
N ALA A 531 23.43 5.56 8.97
CA ALA A 531 23.28 5.93 10.37
C ALA A 531 24.13 5.07 11.33
N ARG A 532 24.41 3.79 11.00
CA ARG A 532 25.30 2.93 11.80
C ARG A 532 26.73 3.45 11.94
N HIS A 533 27.18 4.28 10.99
CA HIS A 533 28.51 4.89 11.04
C HIS A 533 28.54 6.19 11.84
N LEU A 534 27.38 6.66 12.31
CA LEU A 534 27.26 7.88 13.09
C LEU A 534 27.15 7.55 14.57
N PRO A 535 28.01 8.12 15.43
CA PRO A 535 27.86 7.95 16.88
C PRO A 535 26.58 8.59 17.39
N GLU A 536 26.14 9.67 16.74
CA GLU A 536 24.94 10.42 17.05
C GLU A 536 24.36 11.07 15.78
N LEU A 537 23.04 11.08 15.69
CA LEU A 537 22.28 11.74 14.63
C LEU A 537 21.93 13.17 15.08
N SER A 538 22.32 14.16 14.29
CA SER A 538 22.13 15.58 14.57
C SER A 538 21.59 16.29 13.33
N PRO A 539 20.93 17.46 13.46
CA PRO A 539 20.35 18.14 12.31
C PRO A 539 21.45 18.66 11.37
N LEU A 540 21.20 18.59 10.07
CA LEU A 540 22.12 19.12 9.05
C LEU A 540 21.84 20.60 8.75
N PRO A 541 22.82 21.32 8.18
CA PRO A 541 22.59 22.67 7.66
C PRO A 541 21.44 22.69 6.64
N ALA A 542 20.66 23.77 6.65
CA ALA A 542 19.59 23.96 5.70
C ALA A 542 20.13 24.08 4.27
N LEU A 543 19.57 23.30 3.35
CA LEU A 543 19.87 23.35 1.91
C LEU A 543 18.71 23.96 1.10
N VAL A 544 17.61 24.32 1.76
CA VAL A 544 16.45 24.98 1.16
C VAL A 544 16.20 26.33 1.81
N GLU A 545 16.07 27.35 0.98
CA GLU A 545 15.51 28.66 1.33
C GLU A 545 14.16 28.81 0.65
N TYR A 546 13.08 28.82 1.43
CA TYR A 546 11.72 28.93 0.92
C TYR A 546 11.12 30.30 1.24
N HIS A 547 10.69 31.01 0.20
CA HIS A 547 9.99 32.28 0.30
C HIS A 547 8.60 32.14 -0.31
N GLY A 548 7.62 31.76 0.50
CA GLY A 548 6.20 31.77 0.18
C GLY A 548 5.40 32.39 1.33
N GLN A 549 4.18 32.85 1.04
CA GLN A 549 3.26 33.35 2.06
C GLN A 549 2.62 32.22 2.86
#